data_AF-A0AAP6HEK9-F1
#
_entry.id   AF-A0AAP6HEK9-F1
#
_cell.length_a   1.000
_cell.length_b   1.000
_cell.length_c   1.000
_cell.angle_alpha   90.00
_cell.angle_beta   90.00
_cell.angle_gamma   90.00
#
_symmetry.space_group_name_H-M   'P 1'
#
loop_
_entity.id
_entity.type
_entity.pdbx_description
1 polymer ?
#
loop_
_entity_poly.entity_id
_entity_poly.type
_entity_poly.pdbx_seq_one_letter_code
_entity_poly.pdbx_strand_id
1 'polypeptide(L)'
;MNEILHKRIADMTTFEMMESAYLIEKARCITMSIDDFAKTMGWDNRKVYKLLRSKILPESIIMGGYDSLGKRKRPVFITEEVLKWIKN
;
A
#
# COMPACT_ATOMS: atom_id res chain seq x y z
N MET A 1 9.58 -15.51 12.06
CA MET A 1 8.99 -14.98 10.81
C MET A 1 9.17 -15.90 9.60
N ASN A 2 10.34 -16.55 9.39
CA ASN A 2 10.54 -17.48 8.26
C ASN A 2 9.92 -18.89 8.42
N GLU A 3 9.56 -19.32 9.63
CA GLU A 3 9.05 -20.68 9.86
C GLU A 3 7.66 -20.92 9.25
N ILE A 4 6.81 -19.88 9.18
CA ILE A 4 5.48 -19.97 8.58
C ILE A 4 5.54 -20.37 7.09
N LEU A 5 6.57 -19.91 6.37
CA LEU A 5 6.74 -20.22 4.94
C LEU A 5 7.06 -21.70 4.66
N HIS A 6 7.44 -22.46 5.69
CA HIS A 6 7.80 -23.87 5.59
C HIS A 6 6.74 -24.82 6.17
N LYS A 7 5.63 -24.30 6.70
CA LYS A 7 4.52 -25.09 7.23
C LYS A 7 3.47 -25.36 6.15
N ARG A 8 2.84 -26.55 6.18
CA ARG A 8 1.64 -26.78 5.38
C ARG A 8 0.47 -26.00 5.98
N ILE A 9 -0.39 -25.44 5.14
CA ILE A 9 -1.56 -24.66 5.59
C ILE A 9 -2.41 -25.44 6.60
N ALA A 10 -2.58 -26.75 6.40
CA ALA A 10 -3.34 -27.62 7.30
C ALA A 10 -2.75 -27.75 8.72
N ASP A 11 -1.46 -27.45 8.88
CA ASP A 11 -0.75 -27.54 10.16
C ASP A 11 -0.63 -26.16 10.86
N MET A 12 -1.23 -25.11 10.30
CA MET A 12 -1.20 -23.76 10.85
C MET A 12 -2.34 -23.53 11.84
N THR A 13 -2.05 -22.83 12.93
CA THR A 13 -3.07 -22.25 13.80
C THR A 13 -3.81 -21.11 13.09
N THR A 14 -5.00 -20.73 13.58
CA THR A 14 -5.78 -19.61 13.03
C THR A 14 -4.97 -18.31 12.98
N PHE A 15 -4.16 -18.04 14.00
CA PHE A 15 -3.30 -16.85 14.01
C PHE A 15 -2.23 -16.88 12.92
N GLU A 16 -1.57 -18.02 12.72
CA GLU A 16 -0.57 -18.20 11.66
C GLU A 16 -1.20 -18.12 10.25
N MET A 17 -2.44 -18.60 10.10
CA MET A 17 -3.21 -18.42 8.87
C MET A 17 -3.51 -16.95 8.58
N MET A 18 -3.90 -16.17 9.59
CA MET A 18 -4.13 -14.73 9.44
C MET A 18 -2.85 -13.98 9.08
N GLU A 19 -1.72 -14.33 9.72
CA GLU A 19 -0.41 -13.76 9.39
C GLU A 19 0.02 -14.12 7.96
N SER A 20 -0.20 -15.37 7.54
CA SER A 20 0.07 -15.82 6.17
C SER A 20 -0.79 -15.08 5.14
N ALA A 21 -2.09 -14.91 5.40
CA ALA A 21 -2.97 -14.15 4.53
C ALA A 21 -2.53 -12.69 4.42
N TYR A 22 -2.13 -12.07 5.53
CA TYR A 22 -1.58 -10.72 5.54
C TYR A 22 -0.28 -10.62 4.71
N LEU A 23 0.63 -11.59 4.82
CA LEU A 23 1.86 -11.63 4.04
C LEU A 23 1.58 -11.84 2.55
N ILE A 24 0.63 -12.70 2.19
CA ILE A 24 0.20 -12.91 0.80
C ILE A 24 -0.39 -11.64 0.22
N GLU A 25 -1.26 -10.95 0.95
CA GLU A 25 -1.83 -9.67 0.49
C GLU A 25 -0.76 -8.59 0.33
N LYS A 26 0.20 -8.52 1.26
CA LYS A 26 1.36 -7.61 1.17
C LYS A 26 2.22 -7.91 -0.06
N ALA A 27 2.44 -9.19 -0.37
CA ALA A 27 3.20 -9.62 -1.54
C ALA A 27 2.44 -9.45 -2.86
N ARG A 28 1.11 -9.62 -2.85
CA ARG A 28 0.26 -9.53 -4.05
C ARG A 28 0.08 -8.09 -4.54
N CYS A 29 -0.01 -7.14 -3.62
CA CYS A 29 -0.25 -5.74 -3.93
C CYS A 29 0.87 -4.85 -3.40
N ILE A 30 2.07 -4.97 -3.98
CA ILE A 30 3.26 -4.16 -3.61
C ILE A 30 2.98 -2.66 -3.80
N THR A 31 2.12 -2.33 -4.77
CA THR A 31 1.71 -0.97 -5.09
C THR A 31 0.20 -0.80 -5.12
N MET A 32 -0.27 0.40 -4.81
CA MET A 32 -1.68 0.82 -4.90
C MET A 32 -1.85 1.78 -6.08
N SER A 33 -2.94 1.62 -6.82
CA SER A 33 -3.39 2.66 -7.75
C SER A 33 -3.94 3.87 -6.97
N ILE A 34 -4.14 4.99 -7.66
CA ILE A 34 -4.83 6.14 -7.05
C ILE A 34 -6.25 5.81 -6.60
N ASP A 35 -6.97 4.95 -7.33
CA ASP A 35 -8.34 4.56 -7.01
C ASP A 35 -8.36 3.74 -5.72
N ASP A 36 -7.43 2.80 -5.57
CA ASP A 36 -7.27 2.00 -4.35
C ASP A 36 -6.86 2.86 -3.16
N PHE A 37 -5.87 3.74 -3.36
CA PHE A 37 -5.41 4.66 -2.33
C PHE A 37 -6.54 5.58 -1.84
N ALA A 38 -7.29 6.18 -2.77
CA ALA A 38 -8.44 7.03 -2.43
C ALA A 38 -9.49 6.24 -1.64
N LYS A 39 -9.80 5.02 -2.05
CA LYS A 39 -10.72 4.13 -1.35
C LYS A 39 -10.22 3.77 0.06
N THR A 40 -8.95 3.43 0.23
CA THR A 40 -8.34 3.13 1.53
C THR A 40 -8.43 4.31 2.49
N MET A 41 -8.24 5.53 1.99
CA MET A 41 -8.32 6.76 2.79
C MET A 41 -9.74 7.30 3.00
N GLY A 42 -10.75 6.70 2.36
CA GLY A 42 -12.12 7.22 2.35
C GLY A 42 -12.25 8.59 1.65
N TRP A 43 -11.40 8.85 0.65
CA TRP A 43 -11.35 10.12 -0.09
C TRP A 43 -11.78 9.95 -1.54
N ASP A 44 -12.06 11.08 -2.20
CA ASP A 44 -12.20 11.11 -3.65
C ASP A 44 -10.84 11.33 -4.33
N ASN A 45 -10.74 10.89 -5.59
CA ASN A 45 -9.52 11.07 -6.38
C ASN A 45 -9.13 12.55 -6.54
N ARG A 46 -10.11 13.46 -6.57
CA ARG A 46 -9.88 14.90 -6.72
C ARG A 46 -9.10 15.45 -5.53
N LYS A 47 -9.46 15.07 -4.31
CA LYS A 47 -8.75 15.41 -3.08
C LYS A 47 -7.34 14.84 -3.11
N VAL A 48 -7.16 13.58 -3.50
CA VAL A 48 -5.82 12.98 -3.62
C VAL A 48 -4.94 13.76 -4.59
N TYR A 49 -5.43 14.09 -5.80
CA TYR A 49 -4.68 14.92 -6.74
C TYR A 49 -4.36 16.31 -6.20
N LYS A 50 -5.28 16.92 -5.45
CA LYS A 50 -5.03 18.22 -4.80
C LYS A 50 -3.88 18.12 -3.79
N LEU A 51 -3.91 17.10 -2.93
CA LEU A 51 -2.87 16.85 -1.92
C LEU A 51 -1.50 16.54 -2.55
N LEU A 52 -1.49 15.80 -3.67
CA LEU A 52 -0.28 15.54 -4.44
C LEU A 52 0.29 16.83 -5.04
N ARG A 53 -0.55 17.68 -5.64
CA ARG A 53 -0.10 18.97 -6.21
C ARG A 53 0.44 19.92 -5.16
N SER A 54 -0.14 19.93 -3.96
CA SER A 54 0.32 20.75 -2.84
C SER A 54 1.47 20.13 -2.05
N LYS A 55 1.99 18.97 -2.47
CA LYS A 55 3.07 18.23 -1.80
C LYS A 55 2.81 17.96 -0.30
N ILE A 56 1.57 17.68 0.06
CA ILE A 56 1.16 17.44 1.47
C ILE A 56 1.41 15.98 1.87
N LEU A 57 1.29 15.06 0.92
CA LEU A 57 1.54 13.64 1.20
C LEU A 57 3.04 13.40 1.40
N PRO A 58 3.44 12.45 2.24
CA PRO A 58 4.84 12.06 2.34
C PRO A 58 5.37 11.59 0.99
N GLU A 59 6.57 12.03 0.62
CA GLU A 59 7.16 11.59 -0.65
C GLU A 59 7.48 10.08 -0.64
N SER A 60 7.80 9.53 0.53
CA SER A 60 8.10 8.10 0.73
C SER A 60 6.97 7.16 0.35
N ILE A 61 5.71 7.62 0.36
CA ILE A 61 4.56 6.79 -0.01
C ILE A 61 4.30 6.78 -1.52
N ILE A 62 4.94 7.67 -2.29
CA ILE A 62 4.74 7.85 -3.73
C ILE A 62 5.84 7.11 -4.48
N MET A 63 5.47 6.20 -5.38
CA MET A 63 6.44 5.46 -6.17
C MET A 63 7.23 6.41 -7.10
N GLY A 64 8.54 6.49 -6.90
CA GLY A 64 9.42 7.41 -7.64
C GLY A 64 9.30 8.88 -7.22
N GLY A 65 8.66 9.16 -6.08
CA GLY A 65 8.56 10.50 -5.51
C GLY A 65 7.68 11.47 -6.30
N TYR A 66 7.79 12.77 -5.99
CA TYR A 66 7.01 13.80 -6.68
C TYR A 66 7.44 14.00 -8.13
N ASP A 67 8.70 13.71 -8.44
CA ASP A 67 9.28 13.86 -9.77
C ASP A 67 8.70 12.85 -10.78
N SER A 68 8.16 11.72 -10.30
CA SER A 68 7.53 10.70 -11.14
C SER A 68 6.13 11.10 -11.64
N LEU A 69 5.50 12.12 -11.03
CA LEU A 69 4.11 12.54 -11.29
C LEU A 69 3.94 13.40 -12.56
N GLY A 70 4.80 13.22 -13.55
CA GLY A 70 4.76 13.95 -14.83
C GLY A 70 3.40 13.89 -15.54
N LYS A 71 3.20 14.82 -16.49
CA LYS A 71 1.90 15.26 -17.06
C LYS A 71 0.88 14.21 -17.54
N ARG A 72 1.21 12.92 -17.59
CA ARG A 72 0.31 11.85 -18.07
C ARG A 72 0.41 10.52 -17.29
N LYS A 73 1.23 10.42 -16.24
CA LYS A 73 1.33 9.18 -15.46
C LYS A 73 0.33 9.21 -14.31
N ARG A 74 -0.39 8.12 -14.12
CA ARG A 74 -1.23 7.95 -12.93
C ARG A 74 -0.31 7.76 -11.71
N PRO A 75 -0.59 8.43 -10.58
CA PRO A 75 0.15 8.20 -9.35
C PRO A 75 0.05 6.74 -8.94
N VAL A 76 1.17 6.19 -8.48
CA VAL A 76 1.28 4.85 -7.91
C VAL A 76 1.86 5.00 -6.51
N PHE A 77 1.29 4.29 -5.55
CA PHE A 77 1.66 4.39 -4.15
C PHE A 77 2.30 3.08 -3.69
N ILE A 78 3.26 3.16 -2.76
CA ILE A 78 3.90 1.99 -2.17
C ILE A 78 3.02 1.52 -1.01
N THR A 79 2.38 0.36 -1.15
CA THR A 79 1.35 -0.12 -0.22
C THR A 79 1.88 -0.20 1.22
N GLU A 80 3.09 -0.73 1.40
CA GLU A 80 3.69 -0.85 2.72
C GLU A 80 3.92 0.51 3.39
N GLU A 81 4.43 1.48 2.66
CA GLU A 81 4.71 2.81 3.19
C GLU A 81 3.43 3.57 3.49
N VAL A 82 2.38 3.41 2.66
CA VAL A 82 1.04 3.94 2.96
C VAL A 82 0.48 3.34 4.25
N LEU A 83 0.55 2.01 4.43
CA LEU A 83 0.05 1.36 5.64
C LEU A 83 0.84 1.76 6.89
N LYS A 84 2.16 1.93 6.78
CA LYS A 84 3.00 2.46 7.87
C LYS A 84 2.61 3.88 8.23
N TRP A 85 2.39 4.73 7.23
CA TRP A 85 1.99 6.12 7.42
C TRP A 85 0.62 6.24 8.10
N ILE A 86 -0.37 5.43 7.72
CA ILE A 86 -1.72 5.45 8.32
C ILE A 86 -1.71 5.01 9.80
N LYS A 87 -0.77 4.12 10.18
CA LYS A 87 -0.67 3.61 11.56
C LYS A 87 -0.06 4.63 12.55
N ASN A 88 0.59 5.69 12.05
CA ASN A 88 1.26 6.72 12.84
C ASN A 88 0.45 8.02 12.82
#